data_AF-A0A0F9QV05-F1
#
_entry.id   AF-A0A0F9QV05-F1
#
_cell.length_a   1.000
_cell.length_b   1.000
_cell.length_c   1.000
_cell.angle_alpha   90.00
_cell.angle_beta   90.00
_cell.angle_gamma   90.00
#
_symmetry.space_group_name_H-M   'P 1'
#
loop_
_entity.id
_entity.type
_entity.pdbx_description
1 polymer ?
#
loop_
_entity_poly.entity_id
_entity_poly.type
_entity_poly.pdbx_seq_one_letter_code
_entity_poly.pdbx_strand_id
1 'polypeptide(L)'
;MQIKPYVKEITITIIAFIWLLFVATNVNIQLGQTYLHFTLGSLALLIIGITIFDKRLSITFQKQPGGQLKAILWGLGGWIVLLITAVIVLKFIDPSQAKISAVIGLMGATTPALATSKIANLLTFGIAIAYVETILWARLMEFFADLFHIDISIKSVRMIFSALMVLIVILSLAFVFFHLTAKGITNSPALAIVFVMMMISLIMVAIFQEIRQAVYMHIWANTVASYLMLFATGILAIK
;
A
#
# COMPACT_ATOMS: atom_id res chain seq x y z
N MET A 1 9.10 -25.94 15.29
CA MET A 1 7.68 -25.56 15.46
C MET A 1 7.35 -24.51 14.40
N GLN A 2 6.51 -24.80 13.41
CA GLN A 2 6.12 -23.80 12.40
C GLN A 2 5.13 -22.82 13.03
N ILE A 3 5.54 -21.57 13.20
CA ILE A 3 4.66 -20.48 13.63
C ILE A 3 3.58 -20.32 12.55
N LYS A 4 2.31 -20.27 12.96
CA LYS A 4 1.20 -20.10 12.02
C LYS A 4 1.37 -18.76 11.26
N PRO A 5 1.10 -18.70 9.94
CA PRO A 5 1.40 -17.52 9.12
C PRO A 5 0.83 -16.19 9.63
N TYR A 6 -0.34 -16.24 10.27
CA TYR A 6 -1.02 -15.06 10.81
C TYR A 6 -0.36 -14.49 12.08
N VAL A 7 0.42 -15.27 12.82
CA VAL A 7 1.10 -14.76 14.03
C VAL A 7 2.09 -13.67 13.67
N LYS A 8 2.87 -13.88 12.61
CA LYS A 8 3.83 -12.88 12.12
C LYS A 8 3.13 -11.59 11.68
N GLU A 9 2.00 -11.71 11.00
CA GLU A 9 1.19 -10.56 10.61
C GLU A 9 0.67 -9.79 11.81
N ILE A 10 0.09 -10.48 12.79
CA ILE A 10 -0.39 -9.89 14.04
C ILE A 10 0.75 -9.17 14.77
N THR A 11 1.92 -9.80 14.90
CA THR A 11 3.07 -9.18 15.55
C THR A 11 3.48 -7.88 14.86
N ILE A 12 3.64 -7.87 13.54
CA ILE A 12 4.04 -6.66 12.81
C ILE A 12 2.91 -5.60 12.88
N THR A 13 1.65 -6.02 12.83
CA THR A 13 0.49 -5.13 12.96
C THR A 13 0.42 -4.48 14.34
N ILE A 14 0.73 -5.21 15.42
CA ILE A 14 0.83 -4.64 16.78
C ILE A 14 1.98 -3.64 16.87
N ILE A 15 3.13 -3.93 16.27
CA ILE A 15 4.26 -2.98 16.23
C ILE A 15 3.85 -1.69 15.49
N ALA A 16 3.19 -1.82 14.34
CA ALA A 16 2.67 -0.67 13.59
C ALA A 16 1.60 0.08 14.40
N PHE A 17 0.71 -0.63 15.11
CA PHE A 17 -0.29 -0.04 16.00
C PHE A 17 0.36 0.81 17.10
N ILE A 18 1.36 0.27 17.81
CA ILE A 18 2.08 0.99 18.87
C ILE A 18 2.75 2.24 18.32
N TRP A 19 3.40 2.13 17.14
CA TRP A 19 4.01 3.30 16.49
C TRP A 19 2.98 4.35 16.11
N LEU A 20 1.86 3.95 15.51
CA LEU A 20 0.79 4.87 15.10
C LEU A 20 0.06 5.48 16.31
N LEU A 21 0.00 4.77 17.44
CA LEU A 21 -0.47 5.32 18.71
C LEU A 21 0.47 6.41 19.21
N PHE A 22 1.78 6.19 19.17
CA PHE A 22 2.76 7.23 19.49
C PHE A 22 2.60 8.44 18.57
N VAL A 23 2.40 8.24 17.27
CA VAL A 23 2.13 9.33 16.32
C VAL A 23 0.84 10.08 16.69
N ALA A 24 -0.23 9.36 17.02
CA ALA A 24 -1.51 9.93 17.41
C ALA A 24 -1.43 10.75 18.70
N THR A 25 -0.58 10.37 19.66
CA THR A 25 -0.51 11.07 20.95
C THR A 25 0.54 12.17 20.99
N ASN A 26 1.64 12.04 20.24
CA ASN A 26 2.81 12.91 20.39
C ASN A 26 3.19 13.71 19.15
N VAL A 27 2.64 13.38 17.98
CA VAL A 27 3.14 13.94 16.70
C VAL A 27 2.05 14.59 15.88
N ASN A 28 1.03 13.83 15.48
CA ASN A 28 -0.10 14.31 14.70
C ASN A 28 -1.33 13.44 15.01
N ILE A 29 -2.24 14.00 15.82
CA ILE A 29 -3.43 13.30 16.33
C ILE A 29 -4.30 12.77 15.19
N GLN A 30 -4.66 13.64 14.24
CA GLN A 30 -5.57 13.28 13.15
C GLN A 30 -4.98 12.18 12.27
N LEU A 31 -3.70 12.31 11.90
CA LEU A 31 -3.00 11.33 11.10
C LEU A 31 -2.92 9.98 11.83
N GLY A 32 -2.40 9.97 13.06
CA GLY A 32 -2.25 8.76 13.84
C GLY A 32 -3.58 8.05 14.07
N GLN A 33 -4.63 8.79 14.43
CA GLN A 33 -5.98 8.24 14.58
C GLN A 33 -6.50 7.61 13.28
N THR A 34 -6.35 8.29 12.14
CA THR A 34 -6.81 7.75 10.84
C THR A 34 -6.20 6.37 10.57
N TYR A 35 -4.89 6.22 10.77
CA TYR A 35 -4.23 4.94 10.50
C TYR A 35 -4.36 3.91 11.63
N LEU A 36 -4.65 4.33 12.85
CA LEU A 36 -5.10 3.40 13.90
C LEU A 36 -6.43 2.74 13.50
N HIS A 37 -7.39 3.50 12.95
CA HIS A 37 -8.63 2.90 12.42
C HIS A 37 -8.35 1.91 11.29
N PHE A 38 -7.38 2.21 10.40
CA PHE A 38 -6.98 1.26 9.35
C PHE A 38 -6.40 -0.03 9.94
N THR A 39 -5.57 0.11 10.98
CA THR A 39 -4.96 -1.02 11.67
C THR A 39 -5.99 -1.88 12.40
N LEU A 40 -6.96 -1.24 13.08
CA LEU A 40 -8.04 -1.95 13.75
C LEU A 40 -8.98 -2.62 12.74
N GLY A 41 -9.31 -1.93 11.64
CA GLY A 41 -10.13 -2.49 10.57
C GLY A 41 -9.47 -3.72 9.94
N SER A 42 -8.17 -3.70 9.69
CA SER A 42 -7.47 -4.85 9.12
C SER A 42 -7.40 -6.03 10.09
N LEU A 43 -7.20 -5.79 11.38
CA LEU A 43 -7.26 -6.83 12.41
C LEU A 43 -8.67 -7.43 12.54
N ALA A 44 -9.71 -6.59 12.50
CA ALA A 44 -11.10 -7.05 12.54
C ALA A 44 -11.41 -7.96 11.35
N LEU A 45 -11.01 -7.56 10.13
CA LEU A 45 -11.17 -8.38 8.93
C LEU A 45 -10.39 -9.69 9.02
N LEU A 46 -9.17 -9.67 9.57
CA LEU A 46 -8.39 -10.89 9.80
C LEU A 46 -9.11 -11.83 10.77
N ILE A 47 -9.64 -11.32 11.88
CA ILE A 47 -10.38 -12.11 12.88
C ILE A 47 -11.66 -12.68 12.25
N ILE A 48 -12.42 -11.88 11.51
CA ILE A 48 -13.61 -12.32 10.76
C ILE A 48 -13.24 -13.45 9.78
N GLY A 49 -12.15 -13.27 9.01
CA GLY A 49 -11.64 -14.28 8.09
C GLY A 49 -11.31 -15.61 8.77
N ILE A 50 -10.70 -15.56 9.96
CA ILE A 50 -10.33 -16.75 10.74
C ILE A 50 -11.56 -17.41 11.39
N THR A 51 -12.51 -16.63 11.90
CA THR A 51 -13.59 -17.12 12.77
C THR A 51 -14.89 -17.43 12.04
N ILE A 52 -15.29 -16.61 11.07
CA ILE A 52 -16.59 -16.73 10.40
C ILE A 52 -16.48 -17.59 9.15
N PHE A 53 -15.43 -17.40 8.36
CA PHE A 53 -15.29 -18.10 7.09
C PHE A 53 -14.66 -19.49 7.24
N ASP A 54 -14.20 -19.87 8.44
CA ASP A 54 -13.54 -21.16 8.77
C ASP A 54 -12.47 -21.59 7.74
N LYS A 55 -11.93 -20.61 7.00
CA LYS A 55 -11.01 -20.82 5.90
C LYS A 55 -9.60 -20.71 6.44
N ARG A 56 -8.72 -21.60 5.93
CA ARG A 56 -7.30 -21.30 5.87
C ARG A 56 -7.16 -20.03 5.03
N LEU A 57 -6.98 -18.87 5.68
CA LEU A 57 -6.77 -17.56 5.03
C LEU A 57 -6.10 -17.72 3.66
N SER A 58 -6.83 -17.34 2.61
CA SER A 58 -6.39 -17.56 1.23
C SER A 58 -5.14 -16.72 0.94
N ILE A 59 -5.14 -15.50 1.48
CA ILE A 59 -4.05 -14.53 1.48
C ILE A 59 -3.47 -14.46 2.89
N THR A 60 -2.20 -14.83 3.04
CA THR A 60 -1.46 -14.63 4.29
C THR A 60 -0.39 -13.57 4.11
N PHE A 61 0.13 -13.01 5.20
CA PHE A 61 1.30 -12.13 5.07
C PHE A 61 2.48 -12.84 4.37
N GLN A 62 2.68 -14.12 4.66
CA GLN A 62 3.70 -14.96 4.04
C GLN A 62 3.15 -16.38 3.85
N LYS A 63 3.00 -16.81 2.61
CA LYS A 63 2.53 -18.15 2.20
C LYS A 63 3.66 -18.98 1.60
N GLN A 64 4.51 -18.34 0.80
CA GLN A 64 5.61 -19.04 0.12
C GLN A 64 6.84 -19.15 1.02
N PRO A 65 7.56 -20.28 0.99
CA PRO A 65 8.80 -20.48 1.76
C PRO A 65 9.97 -19.62 1.25
N GLY A 66 9.75 -18.79 0.22
CA GLY A 66 10.75 -17.88 -0.30
C GLY A 66 11.31 -16.96 0.78
N GLY A 67 12.63 -16.76 0.73
CA GLY A 67 13.36 -15.88 1.65
C GLY A 67 12.90 -14.42 1.53
N GLN A 68 13.09 -13.67 2.61
CA GLN A 68 12.72 -12.25 2.72
C GLN A 68 13.33 -11.40 1.58
N LEU A 69 14.57 -11.71 1.17
CA LEU A 69 15.24 -11.04 0.06
C LEU A 69 14.45 -11.15 -1.25
N LYS A 70 13.91 -12.34 -1.57
CA LYS A 70 13.10 -12.54 -2.78
C LYS A 70 11.85 -11.66 -2.78
N ALA A 71 11.19 -11.53 -1.63
CA ALA A 71 10.02 -10.67 -1.51
C ALA A 71 10.38 -9.18 -1.65
N ILE A 72 11.52 -8.75 -1.12
CA ILE A 72 12.04 -7.38 -1.30
C ILE A 72 12.32 -7.09 -2.78
N LEU A 73 12.97 -8.03 -3.49
CA LEU A 73 13.26 -7.90 -4.92
C LEU A 73 11.99 -7.85 -5.76
N TRP A 74 10.97 -8.66 -5.44
CA TRP A 74 9.67 -8.55 -6.09
C TRP A 74 8.96 -7.23 -5.78
N GLY A 75 9.07 -6.72 -4.55
CA GLY A 75 8.58 -5.39 -4.19
C GLY A 75 9.25 -4.28 -5.02
N LEU A 76 10.57 -4.37 -5.19
CA LEU A 76 11.33 -3.45 -6.04
C LEU A 76 10.90 -3.56 -7.52
N GLY A 77 10.73 -4.78 -8.02
CA GLY A 77 10.21 -5.01 -9.38
C GLY A 77 8.81 -4.40 -9.57
N GLY A 78 7.91 -4.59 -8.61
CA GLY A 78 6.58 -3.97 -8.61
C GLY A 78 6.64 -2.44 -8.59
N TRP A 79 7.60 -1.86 -7.86
CA TRP A 79 7.83 -0.41 -7.84
C TRP A 79 8.33 0.12 -9.20
N ILE A 80 9.21 -0.61 -9.89
CA ILE A 80 9.65 -0.26 -11.25
C ILE A 80 8.46 -0.32 -12.22
N VAL A 81 7.61 -1.35 -12.11
CA VAL A 81 6.37 -1.46 -12.91
C VAL A 81 5.46 -0.27 -12.63
N LEU A 82 5.27 0.12 -11.37
CA LEU A 82 4.52 1.32 -10.99
C LEU A 82 5.04 2.56 -11.70
N LEU A 83 6.35 2.82 -11.71
CA LEU A 83 6.92 3.98 -12.39
C LEU A 83 6.62 3.97 -13.89
N ILE A 84 6.81 2.83 -14.56
CA ILE A 84 6.57 2.70 -16.00
C ILE A 84 5.09 2.89 -16.32
N THR A 85 4.20 2.19 -15.58
CA THR A 85 2.75 2.28 -15.78
C THR A 85 2.24 3.68 -15.48
N ALA A 86 2.74 4.33 -14.43
CA ALA A 86 2.40 5.72 -14.11
C ALA A 86 2.79 6.67 -15.25
N VAL A 87 4.00 6.53 -15.81
CA VAL A 87 4.41 7.34 -16.98
C VAL A 87 3.48 7.11 -18.17
N ILE A 88 3.12 5.85 -18.46
CA ILE A 88 2.19 5.52 -19.56
C ILE A 88 0.83 6.16 -19.32
N VAL A 89 0.26 6.02 -18.11
CA VAL A 89 -1.04 6.62 -17.75
C VAL A 89 -1.00 8.14 -17.85
N LEU A 90 0.07 8.78 -17.39
CA LEU A 90 0.22 10.22 -17.48
C LEU A 90 0.33 10.71 -18.94
N LYS A 91 0.81 9.90 -19.90
CA LYS A 91 0.75 10.29 -21.33
C LYS A 91 -0.67 10.53 -21.82
N PHE A 92 -1.68 9.95 -21.18
CA PHE A 92 -3.08 10.12 -21.56
C PHE A 92 -3.80 11.17 -20.71
N ILE A 93 -3.36 11.40 -19.47
CA ILE A 93 -4.02 12.32 -18.53
C ILE A 93 -3.38 13.72 -18.57
N ASP A 94 -2.06 13.78 -18.46
CA ASP A 94 -1.27 15.02 -18.50
C ASP A 94 0.11 14.72 -19.11
N PRO A 95 0.24 14.82 -20.45
CA PRO A 95 1.47 14.48 -21.15
C PRO A 95 2.70 15.26 -20.66
N SER A 96 2.52 16.45 -20.07
CA SER A 96 3.62 17.27 -19.56
C SER A 96 4.32 16.63 -18.34
N GLN A 97 3.59 15.78 -17.61
CA GLN A 97 4.05 15.04 -16.44
C GLN A 97 4.47 13.61 -16.76
N ALA A 98 4.44 13.19 -18.03
CA ALA A 98 4.73 11.82 -18.46
C ALA A 98 6.24 11.48 -18.50
N LYS A 99 6.93 11.69 -17.38
CA LYS A 99 8.35 11.39 -17.16
C LYS A 99 8.59 10.87 -15.76
N ILE A 100 9.58 9.98 -15.59
CA ILE A 100 9.86 9.33 -14.31
C ILE A 100 10.10 10.35 -13.18
N SER A 101 10.84 11.43 -13.45
CA SER A 101 11.10 12.48 -12.45
C SER A 101 9.83 13.19 -11.97
N ALA A 102 8.85 13.39 -12.86
CA ALA A 102 7.56 13.98 -12.50
C ALA A 102 6.71 13.01 -11.67
N VAL A 103 6.63 11.73 -12.06
CA VAL A 103 5.94 10.69 -11.26
C VAL A 103 6.48 10.65 -9.83
N ILE A 104 7.80 10.61 -9.69
CA ILE A 104 8.47 10.60 -8.39
C ILE A 104 8.14 11.88 -7.58
N GLY A 105 8.16 13.05 -8.23
CA GLY A 105 7.78 14.32 -7.60
C GLY A 105 6.33 14.35 -7.13
N LEU A 106 5.40 13.84 -7.96
CA LEU A 106 3.98 13.73 -7.63
C LEU A 106 3.74 12.80 -6.44
N MET A 107 4.47 11.67 -6.35
CA MET A 107 4.41 10.79 -5.18
C MET A 107 4.90 11.51 -3.91
N GLY A 108 5.99 12.28 -3.99
CA GLY A 108 6.50 13.10 -2.90
C GLY A 108 5.47 14.11 -2.37
N ALA A 109 4.72 14.75 -3.27
CA ALA A 109 3.71 15.75 -2.91
C ALA A 109 2.50 15.19 -2.13
N THR A 110 2.29 13.87 -2.16
CA THR A 110 1.20 13.21 -1.40
C THR A 110 1.58 12.84 0.02
N THR A 111 2.83 13.06 0.42
CA THR A 111 3.34 12.70 1.75
C THR A 111 3.33 13.93 2.67
N PRO A 112 2.55 13.93 3.77
CA PRO A 112 2.64 14.98 4.76
C PRO A 112 4.04 15.02 5.42
N ALA A 113 4.55 16.22 5.71
CA ALA A 113 5.77 16.36 6.49
C ALA A 113 5.42 16.54 7.99
N LEU A 114 5.82 15.60 8.84
CA LEU A 114 5.97 15.85 10.27
C LEU A 114 7.08 16.89 10.42
N ALA A 115 6.76 18.05 10.99
CA ALA A 115 7.59 19.24 10.94
C ALA A 115 8.97 19.10 11.62
N THR A 116 9.14 18.14 12.53
CA THR A 116 10.28 18.13 13.48
C THR A 116 11.27 16.98 13.30
N SER A 117 10.91 15.87 12.64
CA SER A 117 11.81 14.71 12.53
C SER A 117 11.73 14.01 11.18
N LYS A 118 12.84 14.06 10.43
CA LYS A 118 12.99 13.36 9.14
C LYS A 118 12.92 11.84 9.30
N ILE A 119 13.48 11.30 10.40
CA ILE A 119 13.44 9.87 10.69
C ILE A 119 12.02 9.45 11.06
N ALA A 120 11.33 10.21 11.92
CA ALA A 120 9.94 9.91 12.27
C ALA A 120 9.02 9.96 11.03
N ASN A 121 9.27 10.89 10.10
CA ASN A 121 8.59 10.92 8.81
C ASN A 121 8.83 9.66 8.00
N LEU A 122 10.08 9.27 7.83
CA LEU A 122 10.42 8.09 7.05
C LEU A 122 9.80 6.83 7.65
N LEU A 123 9.88 6.66 8.97
CA LEU A 123 9.27 5.52 9.67
C LEU A 123 7.74 5.54 9.57
N THR A 124 7.11 6.71 9.67
CA THR A 124 5.65 6.82 9.64
C THR A 124 5.10 6.67 8.22
N PHE A 125 5.53 7.50 7.28
CA PHE A 125 5.01 7.54 5.91
C PHE A 125 5.64 6.49 5.00
N GLY A 126 6.97 6.34 5.11
CA GLY A 126 7.72 5.38 4.30
C GLY A 126 7.43 3.93 4.66
N ILE A 127 7.17 3.64 5.95
CA ILE A 127 7.05 2.25 6.44
C ILE A 127 5.68 1.95 7.05
N ALA A 128 5.32 2.59 8.17
CA ALA A 128 4.15 2.20 8.96
C ALA A 128 2.84 2.37 8.18
N ILE A 129 2.62 3.53 7.57
CA ILE A 129 1.44 3.84 6.75
C ILE A 129 1.37 2.93 5.53
N ALA A 130 2.48 2.78 4.80
CA ALA A 130 2.55 1.88 3.65
C ALA A 130 2.16 0.44 4.00
N TYR A 131 2.61 -0.03 5.16
CA TYR A 131 2.26 -1.35 5.68
C TYR A 131 0.78 -1.47 6.01
N VAL A 132 0.21 -0.57 6.83
CA VAL A 132 -1.18 -0.69 7.30
C VAL A 132 -2.19 -0.45 6.18
N GLU A 133 -1.93 0.48 5.26
CA GLU A 133 -2.76 0.68 4.07
C GLU A 133 -2.78 -0.62 3.25
N THR A 134 -1.62 -1.15 2.89
CA THR A 134 -1.55 -2.35 2.04
C THR A 134 -2.26 -3.56 2.65
N ILE A 135 -2.08 -3.79 3.95
CA ILE A 135 -2.76 -4.91 4.63
C ILE A 135 -4.27 -4.69 4.67
N LEU A 136 -4.75 -3.49 5.02
CA LEU A 136 -6.18 -3.22 5.05
C LEU A 136 -6.82 -3.52 3.69
N TRP A 137 -6.26 -3.00 2.61
CA TRP A 137 -6.82 -3.19 1.27
C TRP A 137 -6.70 -4.63 0.78
N ALA A 138 -5.63 -5.34 1.11
CA ALA A 138 -5.51 -6.77 0.83
C ALA A 138 -6.58 -7.60 1.59
N ARG A 139 -6.85 -7.24 2.85
CA ARG A 139 -7.88 -7.89 3.68
C ARG A 139 -9.29 -7.57 3.21
N LEU A 140 -9.55 -6.34 2.77
CA LEU A 140 -10.82 -5.97 2.12
C LEU A 140 -11.02 -6.76 0.81
N MET A 141 -9.97 -6.89 -0.01
CA MET A 141 -10.04 -7.69 -1.23
C MET A 141 -10.39 -9.15 -0.92
N GLU A 142 -9.72 -9.77 0.06
CA GLU A 142 -10.05 -11.13 0.51
C GLU A 142 -11.48 -11.24 1.02
N PHE A 143 -11.89 -10.33 1.91
CA PHE A 143 -13.22 -10.33 2.51
C PHE A 143 -14.33 -10.22 1.45
N PHE A 144 -14.21 -9.27 0.52
CA PHE A 144 -15.20 -9.12 -0.55
C PHE A 144 -15.16 -10.28 -1.54
N ALA A 145 -13.98 -10.80 -1.85
CA ALA A 145 -13.88 -11.98 -2.70
C ALA A 145 -14.53 -13.20 -2.05
N ASP A 146 -14.38 -13.40 -0.73
CA ASP A 146 -15.07 -14.45 0.01
C ASP A 146 -16.58 -14.23 0.04
N LEU A 147 -17.04 -13.01 0.31
CA LEU A 147 -18.47 -12.65 0.35
C LEU A 147 -19.17 -12.89 -1.00
N PHE A 148 -18.50 -12.55 -2.11
CA PHE A 148 -19.04 -12.68 -3.46
C PHE A 148 -18.57 -13.94 -4.19
N HIS A 149 -17.90 -14.86 -3.51
CA HIS A 149 -17.38 -16.12 -4.08
C HIS A 149 -16.48 -15.92 -5.32
N ILE A 150 -15.67 -14.86 -5.32
CA ILE A 150 -14.72 -14.54 -6.39
C ILE A 150 -13.43 -15.34 -6.17
N ASP A 151 -13.00 -16.10 -7.18
CA ASP A 151 -11.73 -16.83 -7.13
C ASP A 151 -10.53 -15.88 -7.27
N ILE A 152 -9.76 -15.74 -6.19
CA ILE A 152 -8.55 -14.92 -6.14
C ILE A 152 -7.34 -15.65 -6.75
N SER A 153 -7.41 -16.97 -6.94
CA SER A 153 -6.29 -17.81 -7.38
C SER A 153 -6.03 -17.79 -8.89
N ILE A 154 -6.80 -17.01 -9.65
CA ILE A 154 -6.70 -16.90 -11.10
C ILE A 154 -5.37 -16.22 -11.47
N LYS A 155 -4.39 -16.99 -11.96
CA LYS A 155 -3.04 -16.51 -12.33
C LYS A 155 -2.84 -16.24 -13.83
N SER A 156 -3.91 -16.22 -14.62
CA SER A 156 -3.82 -16.08 -16.08
C SER A 156 -4.20 -14.67 -16.56
N VAL A 157 -3.90 -14.37 -17.83
CA VAL A 157 -4.33 -13.13 -18.52
C VAL A 157 -5.85 -12.92 -18.41
N ARG A 158 -6.63 -14.01 -18.22
CA ARG A 158 -8.08 -13.94 -17.98
C ARG A 158 -8.44 -13.16 -16.72
N MET A 159 -7.50 -12.94 -15.79
CA MET A 159 -7.70 -12.06 -14.64
C MET A 159 -8.19 -10.68 -15.07
N ILE A 160 -7.70 -10.14 -16.19
CA ILE A 160 -8.08 -8.80 -16.69
C ILE A 160 -9.60 -8.68 -16.91
N PHE A 161 -10.26 -9.77 -17.31
CA PHE A 161 -11.70 -9.81 -17.57
C PHE A 161 -12.49 -10.53 -16.48
N SER A 162 -11.88 -10.78 -15.32
CA SER A 162 -12.55 -11.50 -14.23
C SER A 162 -13.22 -10.54 -13.24
N ALA A 163 -14.15 -11.09 -12.46
CA ALA A 163 -14.75 -10.37 -11.32
C ALA A 163 -13.69 -9.86 -10.32
N LEU A 164 -12.52 -10.52 -10.24
CA LEU A 164 -11.41 -10.09 -9.41
C LEU A 164 -10.84 -8.74 -9.88
N MET A 165 -10.66 -8.54 -11.18
CA MET A 165 -10.17 -7.24 -11.67
C MET A 165 -11.18 -6.12 -11.43
N VAL A 166 -12.48 -6.40 -11.59
CA VAL A 166 -13.53 -5.44 -11.24
C VAL A 166 -13.45 -5.06 -9.76
N LEU A 167 -13.30 -6.04 -8.86
CA LEU A 167 -13.09 -5.78 -7.43
C LEU A 167 -11.83 -4.95 -7.17
N ILE A 168 -10.71 -5.28 -7.81
CA ILE A 168 -9.45 -4.52 -7.70
C ILE A 168 -9.64 -3.07 -8.12
N VAL A 169 -10.33 -2.82 -9.23
CA VAL A 169 -10.62 -1.46 -9.71
C VAL A 169 -11.48 -0.70 -8.70
N ILE A 170 -12.55 -1.31 -8.19
CA ILE A 170 -13.43 -0.68 -7.18
C ILE A 170 -12.65 -0.31 -5.92
N LEU A 171 -11.84 -1.23 -5.39
CA LEU A 171 -11.01 -0.96 -4.20
C LEU A 171 -9.94 0.11 -4.48
N SER A 172 -9.37 0.13 -5.69
CA SER A 172 -8.42 1.18 -6.08
C SER A 172 -9.08 2.55 -6.19
N LEU A 173 -10.32 2.63 -6.68
CA LEU A 173 -11.10 3.88 -6.66
C LEU A 173 -11.47 4.31 -5.23
N ALA A 174 -11.83 3.37 -4.35
CA ALA A 174 -12.07 3.66 -2.94
C ALA A 174 -10.80 4.20 -2.25
N PHE A 175 -9.63 3.68 -2.60
CA PHE A 175 -8.34 4.19 -2.10
C PHE A 175 -8.03 5.61 -2.59
N VAL A 176 -8.33 5.91 -3.85
CA VAL A 176 -8.24 7.27 -4.42
C VAL A 176 -9.21 8.21 -3.70
N PHE A 177 -10.45 7.78 -3.46
CA PHE A 177 -11.44 8.57 -2.75
C PHE A 177 -10.99 8.89 -1.31
N PHE A 178 -10.35 7.93 -0.62
CA PHE A 178 -9.72 8.18 0.67
C PHE A 178 -8.60 9.23 0.56
N HIS A 179 -7.73 9.17 -0.46
CA HIS A 179 -6.66 10.16 -0.67
C HIS A 179 -7.21 11.57 -0.99
N LEU A 180 -8.31 11.64 -1.73
CA LEU A 180 -9.00 12.89 -2.02
C LEU A 180 -9.61 13.51 -0.76
N THR A 181 -10.35 12.72 0.02
CA THR A 181 -11.16 13.23 1.15
C THR A 181 -10.39 13.36 2.46
N ALA A 182 -9.57 12.36 2.81
CA ALA A 182 -8.85 12.32 4.08
C ALA A 182 -7.48 12.99 4.01
N LYS A 183 -6.81 12.98 2.84
CA LYS A 183 -5.51 13.65 2.64
C LYS A 183 -5.61 14.97 1.90
N GLY A 184 -6.78 15.32 1.35
CA GLY A 184 -7.00 16.59 0.63
C GLY A 184 -6.22 16.68 -0.69
N ILE A 185 -5.83 15.55 -1.29
CA ILE A 185 -5.07 15.56 -2.54
C ILE A 185 -6.03 15.88 -3.70
N THR A 186 -5.87 17.06 -4.30
CA THR A 186 -6.71 17.53 -5.41
C THR A 186 -6.01 17.46 -6.78
N ASN A 187 -4.71 17.18 -6.81
CA ASN A 187 -3.94 17.07 -8.05
C ASN A 187 -4.30 15.77 -8.80
N SER A 188 -4.97 15.89 -9.95
CA SER A 188 -5.45 14.72 -10.72
C SER A 188 -4.32 13.78 -11.17
N PRO A 189 -3.16 14.26 -11.67
CA PRO A 189 -2.00 13.40 -11.93
C PRO A 189 -1.54 12.57 -10.72
N ALA A 190 -1.49 13.16 -9.52
CA ALA A 190 -1.13 12.45 -8.30
C ALA A 190 -2.17 11.39 -7.92
N LEU A 191 -3.47 11.70 -8.03
CA LEU A 191 -4.54 10.73 -7.78
C LEU A 191 -4.51 9.56 -8.79
N ALA A 192 -4.14 9.81 -10.04
CA ALA A 192 -3.94 8.75 -11.03
C ALA A 192 -2.78 7.81 -10.64
N ILE A 193 -1.70 8.34 -10.09
CA ILE A 193 -0.59 7.52 -9.57
C ILE A 193 -1.05 6.69 -8.36
N VAL A 194 -1.80 7.30 -7.43
CA VAL A 194 -2.40 6.60 -6.27
C VAL A 194 -3.29 5.45 -6.73
N PHE A 195 -4.11 5.66 -7.76
CA PHE A 195 -4.93 4.63 -8.37
C PHE A 195 -4.09 3.45 -8.90
N VAL A 196 -3.10 3.75 -9.74
CA VAL A 196 -2.21 2.74 -10.36
C VAL A 196 -1.45 1.97 -9.30
N MET A 197 -0.96 2.65 -8.27
CA MET A 197 -0.25 2.05 -7.15
C MET A 197 -1.11 1.02 -6.40
N MET A 198 -2.36 1.35 -6.06
CA MET A 198 -3.24 0.39 -5.40
C MET A 198 -3.59 -0.78 -6.31
N MET A 199 -3.87 -0.50 -7.58
CA MET A 199 -4.18 -1.53 -8.57
C MET A 199 -3.03 -2.54 -8.69
N ILE A 200 -1.79 -2.09 -8.85
CA ILE A 200 -0.61 -2.97 -8.91
C ILE A 200 -0.43 -3.71 -7.58
N SER A 201 -0.62 -3.04 -6.43
CA SER A 201 -0.50 -3.67 -5.11
C SER A 201 -1.45 -4.86 -4.96
N LEU A 202 -2.73 -4.68 -5.30
CA LEU A 202 -3.73 -5.75 -5.20
C LEU A 202 -3.50 -6.86 -6.25
N ILE A 203 -3.06 -6.52 -7.46
CA ILE A 203 -2.64 -7.51 -8.47
C ILE A 203 -1.48 -8.36 -7.93
N MET A 204 -0.49 -7.74 -7.28
CA MET A 204 0.61 -8.48 -6.66
C MET A 204 0.09 -9.41 -5.56
N VAL A 205 -0.82 -8.95 -4.70
CA VAL A 205 -1.45 -9.80 -3.68
C VAL A 205 -2.16 -11.00 -4.32
N ALA A 206 -2.92 -10.80 -5.39
CA ALA A 206 -3.60 -11.87 -6.10
C ALA A 206 -2.62 -12.87 -6.77
N ILE A 207 -1.56 -12.39 -7.43
CA ILE A 207 -0.58 -13.26 -8.11
C ILE A 207 0.20 -14.10 -7.09
N PHE A 208 0.74 -13.47 -6.04
CA PHE A 208 1.60 -14.14 -5.07
C PHE A 208 0.81 -14.91 -4.02
N GLN A 209 -0.47 -14.57 -3.83
CA GLN A 209 -1.31 -15.06 -2.74
C GLN A 209 -0.67 -14.76 -1.36
N GLU A 210 0.07 -13.65 -1.28
CA GLU A 210 0.66 -13.13 -0.05
C GLU A 210 0.84 -11.61 -0.11
N ILE A 211 0.78 -10.95 1.06
CA ILE A 211 0.71 -9.48 1.16
C ILE A 211 2.10 -8.81 1.11
N ARG A 212 3.13 -9.54 1.54
CA ARG A 212 4.47 -9.01 1.81
C ARG A 212 5.13 -8.30 0.63
N GLN A 213 5.01 -8.81 -0.60
CA GLN A 213 5.60 -8.19 -1.79
C GLN A 213 4.96 -6.85 -2.10
N ALA A 214 3.63 -6.77 -2.00
CA ALA A 214 2.88 -5.53 -2.18
C ALA A 214 3.26 -4.51 -1.09
N VAL A 215 3.41 -4.96 0.15
CA VAL A 215 3.91 -4.12 1.26
C VAL A 215 5.29 -3.56 0.93
N TYR A 216 6.23 -4.39 0.46
CA TYR A 216 7.57 -3.89 0.10
C TYR A 216 7.53 -2.92 -1.08
N MET A 217 6.68 -3.16 -2.09
CA MET A 217 6.47 -2.21 -3.19
C MET A 217 5.96 -0.86 -2.67
N HIS A 218 4.96 -0.87 -1.79
CA HIS A 218 4.42 0.34 -1.17
C HIS A 218 5.49 1.05 -0.32
N ILE A 219 6.26 0.30 0.47
CA ILE A 219 7.36 0.86 1.26
C ILE A 219 8.40 1.53 0.36
N TRP A 220 8.78 0.91 -0.76
CA TRP A 220 9.70 1.53 -1.72
C TRP A 220 9.13 2.83 -2.29
N ALA A 221 7.87 2.80 -2.73
CA ALA A 221 7.15 3.97 -3.24
C ALA A 221 7.18 5.13 -2.23
N ASN A 222 6.73 4.89 -1.00
CA ASN A 222 6.64 5.94 0.01
C ASN A 222 7.98 6.36 0.57
N THR A 223 8.95 5.44 0.69
CA THR A 223 10.31 5.76 1.16
C THR A 223 11.03 6.66 0.18
N VAL A 224 10.98 6.36 -1.11
CA VAL A 224 11.59 7.21 -2.14
C VAL A 224 10.92 8.59 -2.17
N ALA A 225 9.58 8.62 -2.13
CA ALA A 225 8.81 9.86 -2.07
C ALA A 225 9.18 10.71 -0.83
N SER A 226 9.18 10.10 0.36
CA SER A 226 9.54 10.75 1.62
C SER A 226 10.99 11.21 1.63
N TYR A 227 11.91 10.38 1.13
CA TYR A 227 13.34 10.70 1.11
C TYR A 227 13.62 11.92 0.22
N LEU A 228 13.02 11.98 -0.97
CA LEU A 228 13.21 13.11 -1.88
C LEU A 228 12.63 14.40 -1.31
N MET A 229 11.46 14.34 -0.68
CA MET A 229 10.87 15.50 -0.01
C MET A 229 11.75 16.03 1.13
N LEU A 230 12.33 15.14 1.95
CA LEU A 230 13.02 15.50 3.20
C LEU A 230 14.53 15.78 3.02
N PHE A 231 15.15 15.18 1.99
CA PHE A 231 16.60 15.20 1.80
C PHE A 231 17.04 15.77 0.45
N ALA A 232 16.27 15.59 -0.62
CA ALA A 232 16.64 16.16 -1.93
C ALA A 232 16.26 17.65 -2.08
N THR A 233 15.29 18.15 -1.34
CA THR A 233 14.98 19.60 -1.27
C THR A 233 16.14 20.42 -0.71
N GLY A 234 17.01 19.85 0.12
CA GLY A 234 18.25 20.49 0.58
C GLY A 234 19.40 20.46 -0.43
N ILE A 235 19.40 19.51 -1.37
CA ILE A 235 20.43 19.36 -2.41
C ILE A 235 20.04 20.13 -3.68
N LEU A 236 18.75 20.23 -3.98
CA LEU A 236 18.20 20.98 -5.12
C LEU A 236 17.99 22.49 -4.81
N ALA A 237 18.10 22.89 -3.53
CA ALA A 237 18.15 24.29 -3.12
C ALA A 237 19.56 24.91 -3.18
N ILE A 238 20.58 24.13 -3.58
CA ILE A 238 21.88 24.66 -3.98
C ILE A 238 21.76 25.04 -5.47
N LYS A 239 21.20 26.21 -5.72
CA LYS A 239 21.40 27.00 -6.94
C LYS A 239 21.69 28.43 -6.55
#